data_AF-A0A3B0S3G6-F1
#
_entry.id   AF-A0A3B0S3G6-F1
#
_cell.length_a   1.000
_cell.length_b   1.000
_cell.length_c   1.000
_cell.angle_alpha   90.00
_cell.angle_beta   90.00
_cell.angle_gamma   90.00
#
_symmetry.space_group_name_H-M   'P 1'
#
loop_
_entity.id
_entity.type
_entity.pdbx_description
1 polymer ?
#
loop_
_entity_poly.entity_id
_entity_poly.type
_entity_poly.pdbx_seq_one_letter_code
_entity_poly.pdbx_strand_id
1 'polypeptide(L)'
;MVNTDLAVAPIITPAPQPTAERKAQILEQAREFESVFIAQMLKYSGLEKAISSQGGFGGEAYSSLLLEQYASKIVEKGGFGLTENIYEQLLKKEGLNETDTAA
;
A
#
# COMPACT_ATOMS: atom_id res chain seq x y z
N MET A 1 -44.50 27.69 38.35
CA MET A 1 -43.80 26.42 38.60
C MET A 1 -42.92 26.14 37.40
N VAL A 2 -41.66 25.88 37.69
CA VAL A 2 -40.58 25.56 36.76
C VAL A 2 -40.93 24.27 36.01
N ASN A 3 -40.55 24.15 34.74
CA ASN A 3 -39.73 23.03 34.29
C ASN A 3 -39.11 23.32 32.93
N THR A 4 -37.85 23.74 33.01
CA THR A 4 -36.85 23.72 31.97
C THR A 4 -36.56 22.25 31.63
N ASP A 5 -37.14 21.73 30.57
CA ASP A 5 -36.74 20.42 30.03
C ASP A 5 -35.62 20.66 29.01
N LEU A 6 -34.39 20.71 29.53
CA LEU A 6 -33.18 20.66 28.71
C LEU A 6 -33.00 19.20 28.28
N ALA A 7 -33.56 18.84 27.12
CA ALA A 7 -33.22 17.60 26.44
C ALA A 7 -31.73 17.65 26.03
N VAL A 8 -30.86 17.07 26.87
CA VAL A 8 -29.47 16.80 26.52
C VAL A 8 -29.49 15.66 25.50
N ALA A 9 -29.35 16.01 24.22
CA ALA A 9 -29.10 15.03 23.18
C ALA A 9 -27.77 14.29 23.48
N PRO A 10 -27.70 12.97 23.29
CA PRO A 10 -26.47 12.23 23.46
C PRO A 10 -25.44 12.77 22.47
N ILE A 11 -24.26 13.16 22.96
CA ILE A 11 -23.11 13.44 22.10
C ILE A 11 -22.70 12.10 21.52
N ILE A 12 -23.16 11.79 20.31
CA ILE A 12 -22.65 10.68 19.53
C ILE A 12 -21.26 11.11 19.07
N THR A 13 -20.23 10.70 19.82
CA THR A 13 -18.85 10.86 19.38
C THR A 13 -18.69 10.03 18.11
N PRO A 14 -18.48 10.62 16.92
CA PRO A 14 -18.25 9.82 15.72
C PRO A 14 -17.01 8.95 15.97
N ALA A 15 -17.11 7.66 15.64
CA ALA A 15 -15.95 6.77 15.66
C ALA A 15 -14.82 7.42 14.84
N PRO A 16 -13.55 7.33 15.29
CA PRO A 16 -12.44 7.93 14.59
C PRO A 16 -12.40 7.39 13.16
N GLN A 17 -12.81 8.22 12.21
CA GLN A 17 -12.72 7.91 10.80
C GLN A 17 -11.23 7.72 10.47
N PRO A 18 -10.85 6.69 9.68
CA PRO A 18 -9.52 6.63 9.11
C PRO A 18 -9.13 7.99 8.57
N THR A 19 -8.04 8.56 9.10
CA THR A 19 -7.55 9.82 8.58
C THR A 19 -7.19 9.60 7.11
N ALA A 20 -7.45 10.59 6.25
CA ALA A 20 -7.03 10.52 4.85
C ALA A 20 -5.53 10.19 4.71
N GLU A 21 -4.74 10.63 5.69
CA GLU A 21 -3.33 10.28 5.86
C GLU A 21 -3.10 8.77 6.03
N ARG A 22 -3.88 8.08 6.87
CA ARG A 22 -3.72 6.63 7.07
C ARG A 22 -4.03 5.85 5.79
N LYS A 23 -5.11 6.23 5.08
CA LYS A 23 -5.44 5.63 3.78
C LYS A 23 -4.33 5.86 2.75
N ALA A 24 -3.73 7.05 2.72
CA ALA A 24 -2.59 7.34 1.85
C ALA A 24 -1.35 6.48 2.17
N GLN A 25 -1.06 6.24 3.46
CA GLN A 25 0.03 5.36 3.88
C GLN A 25 -0.21 3.90 3.44
N ILE A 26 -1.44 3.41 3.57
CA ILE A 26 -1.80 2.04 3.16
C ILE A 26 -1.70 1.89 1.63
N LEU A 27 -2.08 2.92 0.87
CA LEU A 27 -1.90 2.94 -0.57
C LEU A 27 -0.41 2.86 -0.96
N GLU A 28 0.45 3.59 -0.25
CA GLU A 28 1.89 3.54 -0.51
C GLU A 28 2.47 2.16 -0.20
N GLN A 29 2.08 1.54 0.92
CA GLN A 29 2.50 0.17 1.25
C GLN A 29 2.05 -0.84 0.19
N ALA A 30 0.86 -0.67 -0.38
CA ALA A 30 0.37 -1.51 -1.47
C ALA A 30 1.21 -1.36 -2.75
N ARG A 31 1.62 -0.13 -3.09
CA ARG A 31 2.53 0.16 -4.22
C ARG A 31 3.93 -0.40 -4.00
N GLU A 32 4.46 -0.27 -2.78
CA GLU A 32 5.75 -0.85 -2.40
C GLU A 32 5.71 -2.37 -2.53
N PHE A 33 4.62 -3.02 -2.10
CA PHE A 33 4.45 -4.45 -2.25
C PHE A 33 4.45 -4.87 -3.73
N GLU A 34 3.71 -4.17 -4.58
CA GLU A 34 3.71 -4.47 -6.01
C GLU A 34 5.10 -4.25 -6.63
N SER A 35 5.84 -3.24 -6.18
CA SER A 35 7.21 -2.99 -6.62
C SER A 35 8.13 -4.17 -6.25
N VAL A 36 8.05 -4.69 -5.03
CA VAL A 36 8.82 -5.88 -4.62
C VAL A 36 8.43 -7.09 -5.47
N PHE A 37 7.13 -7.30 -5.71
CA PHE A 37 6.66 -8.38 -6.58
C PHE A 37 7.26 -8.29 -7.98
N ILE A 38 7.21 -7.12 -8.61
CA ILE A 38 7.76 -6.89 -9.95
C ILE A 38 9.28 -7.10 -9.95
N ALA A 39 10.00 -6.60 -8.94
CA ALA A 39 11.44 -6.82 -8.82
C ALA A 39 11.80 -8.31 -8.77
N GLN A 40 11.01 -9.12 -8.05
CA GLN A 40 11.18 -10.57 -8.04
C GLN A 40 10.89 -11.19 -9.42
N MET A 41 9.84 -10.75 -10.12
CA MET A 41 9.55 -11.24 -11.47
C MET A 41 10.69 -10.94 -12.45
N LEU A 42 11.27 -9.74 -12.40
CA LEU A 42 12.44 -9.35 -13.20
C LEU A 42 13.66 -10.22 -12.84
N LYS A 43 13.86 -10.50 -11.56
CA LYS A 43 14.92 -11.39 -11.09
C LYS A 43 14.75 -12.81 -11.66
N TYR A 44 13.56 -13.40 -11.51
CA TYR A 44 13.26 -14.76 -11.98
C TYR A 44 13.16 -14.88 -13.51
N SER A 45 12.93 -13.78 -14.23
CA SER A 45 13.05 -13.77 -15.69
C SER A 45 14.50 -13.89 -16.18
N GLY A 46 15.47 -13.90 -15.26
CA GLY A 46 16.90 -13.98 -15.56
C GLY A 46 17.57 -12.63 -15.83
N LEU A 47 16.85 -11.51 -15.69
CA LEU A 47 17.39 -10.18 -15.98
C LEU A 47 18.51 -9.80 -15.01
N GLU A 48 18.36 -10.11 -13.72
CA GLU A 48 19.41 -9.89 -12.72
C GLU A 48 20.73 -10.55 -13.13
N LYS A 49 20.67 -11.83 -13.54
CA LYS A 49 21.84 -12.59 -13.98
C LYS A 49 22.45 -12.03 -15.27
N ALA A 50 21.62 -11.59 -16.21
CA ALA A 50 22.09 -10.97 -17.44
C ALA A 50 22.88 -9.68 -17.15
N ILE A 51 22.37 -8.83 -16.25
CA ILE A 51 23.03 -7.57 -15.85
C ILE A 51 24.27 -7.85 -15.00
N SER A 52 24.18 -8.72 -14.00
CA SER A 52 25.27 -9.00 -13.07
C SER A 52 26.49 -9.60 -13.78
N SER A 53 26.27 -10.40 -14.82
CA SER A 53 27.35 -10.99 -15.63
C SER A 53 28.23 -9.95 -16.34
N GLN A 54 27.72 -8.75 -16.60
CA GLN A 54 28.50 -7.65 -17.19
C GLN A 54 29.16 -6.74 -16.13
N GLY A 55 28.76 -6.85 -14.87
CA GLY A 55 29.15 -5.92 -13.80
C GLY A 55 30.43 -6.27 -13.04
N GLY A 56 31.03 -7.44 -13.27
CA GLY A 56 32.23 -7.86 -12.54
C GLY A 56 32.00 -7.93 -11.02
N PHE A 57 33.02 -7.57 -10.22
CA PHE A 57 32.89 -7.56 -8.76
C PHE A 57 31.88 -6.48 -8.32
N GLY A 58 30.78 -6.90 -7.69
CA GLY A 58 29.67 -6.03 -7.29
C GLY A 58 28.48 -6.01 -8.27
N GLY A 59 28.56 -6.75 -9.39
CA GLY A 59 27.48 -6.84 -10.37
C GLY A 59 26.14 -7.31 -9.78
N GLU A 60 26.17 -8.24 -8.81
CA GLU A 60 24.96 -8.74 -8.14
C GLU A 60 24.26 -7.64 -7.33
N ALA A 61 25.00 -6.92 -6.49
CA ALA A 61 24.46 -5.82 -5.68
C ALA A 61 23.92 -4.69 -6.57
N TYR A 62 24.67 -4.30 -7.61
CA TYR A 62 24.22 -3.30 -8.58
C TYR A 62 22.95 -3.74 -9.32
N SER A 63 22.91 -4.99 -9.80
CA SER A 63 21.76 -5.51 -10.52
C SER A 63 20.51 -5.55 -9.65
N SER A 64 20.61 -5.98 -8.38
CA SER A 64 19.48 -5.98 -7.44
C SER A 64 18.89 -4.59 -7.27
N LEU A 65 19.74 -3.58 -6.99
CA LEU A 65 19.31 -2.19 -6.83
C LEU A 65 18.66 -1.64 -8.11
N LEU A 66 19.23 -1.97 -9.27
CA LEU A 66 18.69 -1.52 -10.56
C LEU A 66 17.30 -2.13 -10.83
N LEU A 67 17.12 -3.41 -10.50
CA LEU A 67 15.83 -4.09 -10.64
C LEU A 67 14.76 -3.48 -9.72
N GLU A 68 15.11 -3.14 -8.48
CA GLU A 68 14.21 -2.43 -7.55
C GLU A 68 13.77 -1.07 -8.12
N GLN A 69 14.70 -0.30 -8.67
CA GLN A 69 14.38 0.99 -9.30
C GLN A 69 13.47 0.83 -10.52
N TYR A 70 13.72 -0.16 -11.37
CA TYR A 70 12.84 -0.44 -12.50
C TYR A 70 11.45 -0.85 -12.04
N ALA A 71 11.35 -1.71 -11.04
CA ALA A 71 10.08 -2.14 -10.51
C ALA A 71 9.25 -0.97 -9.95
N SER A 72 9.88 -0.09 -9.17
CA SER A 72 9.24 1.14 -8.68
C SER A 72 8.74 2.02 -9.83
N LYS A 73 9.55 2.22 -10.87
CA LYS A 73 9.15 2.99 -12.06
C LYS A 73 8.00 2.33 -12.83
N ILE A 74 7.94 1.01 -12.87
CA ILE A 74 6.83 0.28 -13.49
C ILE A 74 5.53 0.52 -12.70
N VAL A 75 5.57 0.46 -11.37
CA VAL A 75 4.41 0.76 -10.52
C VAL A 75 3.95 2.21 -10.68
N GLU A 76 4.86 3.18 -10.70
CA GLU A 76 4.56 4.60 -10.95
C GLU A 76 3.84 4.83 -12.30
N LYS A 77 4.07 3.96 -13.29
CA LYS A 77 3.47 4.03 -14.63
C LYS A 77 2.20 3.18 -14.80
N GLY A 78 1.72 2.54 -13.73
CA GLY A 78 0.48 1.79 -13.70
C GLY A 78 0.60 0.35 -13.24
N GLY A 79 1.82 -0.20 -13.15
CA GLY A 79 2.06 -1.54 -12.61
C GLY A 79 1.33 -2.66 -13.36
N PHE A 80 1.01 -3.73 -12.63
CA PHE A 80 0.18 -4.85 -13.06
C PHE A 80 -1.24 -4.81 -12.45
N GLY A 81 -1.56 -3.78 -11.67
CA GLY A 81 -2.85 -3.60 -11.01
C GLY A 81 -3.00 -4.38 -9.70
N LEU A 82 -1.90 -4.87 -9.11
CA LEU A 82 -1.95 -5.55 -7.82
C LEU A 82 -2.16 -4.57 -6.66
N THR A 83 -1.67 -3.34 -6.79
CA THR A 83 -1.80 -2.28 -5.78
C THR A 83 -3.25 -2.16 -5.27
N GLU A 84 -4.25 -2.14 -6.16
CA GLU A 84 -5.66 -1.96 -5.77
C GLU A 84 -6.16 -3.10 -4.88
N ASN A 85 -5.89 -4.35 -5.28
CA ASN A 85 -6.32 -5.52 -4.53
C ASN A 85 -5.65 -5.60 -3.16
N ILE A 86 -4.37 -5.25 -3.09
CA ILE A 86 -3.61 -5.24 -1.83
C ILE A 86 -4.10 -4.11 -0.93
N TYR A 87 -4.33 -2.93 -1.48
CA TYR A 87 -4.85 -1.77 -0.78
C TYR A 87 -6.18 -2.10 -0.09
N GLU A 88 -7.12 -2.70 -0.82
CA GLU A 88 -8.41 -3.13 -0.26
C GLU A 88 -8.26 -4.18 0.86
N GLN A 89 -7.35 -5.14 0.71
CA GLN A 89 -7.08 -6.13 1.75
C GLN A 89 -6.46 -5.50 3.00
N LEU A 90 -5.56 -4.52 2.83
CA LEU A 90 -4.93 -3.80 3.94
C LEU A 90 -5.93 -2.89 4.66
N LEU A 91 -6.81 -2.19 3.93
CA LEU A 91 -7.87 -1.41 4.55
C LEU A 91 -8.83 -2.30 5.35
N LYS A 92 -9.25 -3.45 4.80
CA LYS A 92 -10.08 -4.42 5.52
C LYS A 92 -9.39 -4.93 6.78
N LYS A 93 -8.09 -5.25 6.69
CA LYS A 93 -7.30 -5.71 7.85
C LYS A 93 -7.24 -4.66 8.97
N GLU A 94 -7.29 -3.37 8.62
CA GLU A 94 -7.28 -2.27 9.58
C GLU A 94 -8.69 -1.78 9.99
N GLY A 95 -9.77 -2.42 9.49
CA GLY A 95 -11.15 -2.03 9.78
C GLY A 95 -11.54 -0.67 9.17
N LEU A 96 -10.86 -0.27 8.09
CA LEU A 96 -11.02 1.05 7.47
C LEU A 96 -11.90 1.01 6.20
N ASN A 97 -12.49 -0.16 5.92
CA ASN A 97 -13.43 -0.38 4.82
C ASN A 97 -14.88 -0.17 5.29
N GLU A 98 -15.64 0.55 4.47
CA GLU A 98 -17.01 1.02 4.77
C GLU A 98 -18.02 -0.13 5.02
N THR A 99 -17.65 -1.37 4.67
CA THR A 99 -18.48 -2.56 4.87
C THR A 99 -18.58 -3.06 6.32
N ASP A 100 -17.73 -2.58 7.24
CA ASP A 100 -17.73 -3.05 8.64
C ASP A 100 -18.61 -2.19 9.59
N THR A 101 -19.35 -1.20 9.08
CA THR A 101 -20.30 -0.41 9.90
C THR A 101 -21.71 -1.02 9.94
N ALA A 102 -21.94 -2.18 9.31
CA ALA A 102 -23.28 -2.78 9.15
C ALA A 102 -23.47 -4.15 9.84
N ALA A 103 -22.69 -4.46 10.88
CA ALA A 103 -22.89 -5.66 11.71
C ALA A 103 -23.04 -5.31 13.19
#